data_AF-A0A2D6RHM4-F1
#
_entry.id   AF-A0A2D6RHM4-F1
#
_cell.length_a   1.000
_cell.length_b   1.000
_cell.length_c   1.000
_cell.angle_alpha   90.00
_cell.angle_beta   90.00
_cell.angle_gamma   90.00
#
_symmetry.space_group_name_H-M   'P 1'
#
loop_
_entity.id
_entity.type
_entity.pdbx_description
1 polymer ?
#
loop_
_entity_poly.entity_id
_entity_poly.type
_entity_poly.pdbx_seq_one_letter_code
_entity_poly.pdbx_strand_id
1 'polypeptide(L)'
;MDDMQLKPLVPVDQRAIAQLFISYARGQGIHCELEAQQGSHWILVDEAEFDRAGALFQEFAVQPYHPKYQQAAWQQSDTDVALPNSAFGGVAKQFLSQAGAFTLVIFGLCWLVYIGAQLGFGRDLYYPLSFFQNLSLDALFSEPWRLIGPAFLHFSLLHIAFNTMWWWQLGSAIEAIFGRWTIINLFLVSAIFSNLSQYLVSGPNFGGLSGVVYAVVGFAWWSGWLMPNKGLSLSKPIVGFLLVWLLLGYVDV
;
A
#
# COMPACT_ATOMS: atom_id res chain seq x y z
N MET A 1 24.70 -27.82 38.83
CA MET A 1 24.17 -27.42 37.52
C MET A 1 22.97 -28.31 37.33
N ASP A 2 21.80 -27.77 37.70
CA ASP A 2 20.54 -28.51 37.72
C ASP A 2 20.06 -28.64 36.28
N ASP A 3 19.77 -29.86 35.86
CA ASP A 3 19.38 -30.18 34.49
C ASP A 3 17.90 -29.80 34.35
N MET A 4 17.63 -28.58 33.85
CA MET A 4 16.25 -28.08 33.66
C MET A 4 15.50 -28.99 32.67
N GLN A 5 14.61 -29.83 33.19
CA GLN A 5 13.78 -30.71 32.38
C GLN A 5 12.60 -29.93 31.83
N LEU A 6 12.66 -29.60 30.54
CA LEU A 6 11.58 -28.94 29.81
C LEU A 6 10.57 -29.97 29.30
N LYS A 7 9.29 -29.77 29.65
CA LYS A 7 8.18 -30.66 29.28
C LYS A 7 7.24 -29.97 28.29
N PRO A 8 6.79 -30.67 27.22
CA PRO A 8 5.87 -30.09 26.24
C PRO A 8 4.47 -29.92 26.85
N LEU A 9 3.93 -28.70 26.78
CA LEU A 9 2.62 -28.35 27.34
C LEU A 9 1.49 -28.65 26.37
N VAL A 10 1.39 -27.90 25.25
CA VAL A 10 0.32 -28.02 24.26
C VAL A 10 0.85 -27.66 22.86
N PRO A 11 0.41 -28.36 21.79
CA PRO A 11 0.69 -27.95 20.42
C PRO A 11 -0.23 -26.79 19.99
N VAL A 12 0.35 -25.77 19.34
CA VAL A 12 -0.35 -24.58 18.84
C VAL A 12 -0.14 -24.47 17.34
N ASP A 13 -1.22 -24.24 16.59
CA ASP A 13 -1.19 -24.17 15.12
C ASP A 13 -0.49 -22.90 14.60
N GLN A 14 -0.60 -21.79 15.35
CA GLN A 14 -0.08 -20.50 14.94
C GLN A 14 1.09 -20.05 15.82
N ARG A 15 2.25 -19.87 15.19
CA ARG A 15 3.46 -19.34 15.85
C ARG A 15 3.21 -18.03 16.61
N ALA A 16 2.39 -17.14 16.06
CA ALA A 16 2.08 -15.85 16.68
C ALA A 16 1.35 -16.00 18.02
N ILE A 17 0.41 -16.95 18.10
CA ILE A 17 -0.35 -17.24 19.33
C ILE A 17 0.57 -17.87 20.37
N ALA A 18 1.45 -18.79 19.96
CA ALA A 18 2.42 -19.40 20.85
C ALA A 18 3.42 -18.38 21.41
N GLN A 19 3.91 -17.46 20.58
CA GLN A 19 4.80 -16.37 21.00
C GLN A 19 4.11 -15.42 21.99
N LEU A 20 2.84 -15.08 21.74
CA LEU A 20 2.06 -14.22 22.64
C LEU A 20 1.90 -14.84 24.04
N PHE A 21 1.60 -16.14 24.10
CA PHE A 21 1.52 -16.86 25.37
C PHE A 21 2.88 -16.94 26.07
N ILE A 22 3.96 -17.25 25.34
CA ILE A 22 5.32 -17.33 25.91
C ILE A 22 5.74 -15.98 26.52
N SER A 23 5.48 -14.87 25.82
CA SER A 23 5.73 -13.52 26.35
C SER A 23 4.90 -13.24 27.60
N TYR A 24 3.65 -13.67 27.66
CA TYR A 24 2.84 -13.49 28.86
C TYR A 24 3.31 -14.38 30.03
N ALA A 25 3.62 -15.64 29.78
CA ALA A 25 4.07 -16.61 30.77
C ALA A 25 5.40 -16.19 31.40
N ARG A 26 6.36 -15.73 30.58
CA ARG A 26 7.60 -15.11 31.06
C ARG A 26 7.33 -13.87 31.92
N GLY A 27 6.31 -13.08 31.58
CA GLY A 27 5.86 -11.94 32.39
C GLY A 27 5.37 -12.33 33.79
N GLN A 28 4.90 -13.58 33.94
CA GLN A 28 4.47 -14.17 35.21
C GLN A 28 5.60 -14.94 35.94
N GLY A 29 6.83 -14.83 35.43
CA GLY A 29 8.02 -15.50 35.95
C GLY A 29 8.18 -16.95 35.49
N ILE A 30 7.42 -17.41 34.49
CA ILE A 30 7.45 -18.79 34.02
C ILE A 30 8.43 -18.94 32.85
N HIS A 31 9.37 -19.88 32.98
CA HIS A 31 10.33 -20.16 31.92
C HIS A 31 9.70 -21.05 30.83
N CYS A 32 9.51 -20.46 29.63
CA CYS A 32 8.93 -21.13 28.47
C CYS A 32 9.78 -20.96 27.21
N GLU A 33 9.86 -22.01 26.40
CA GLU A 33 10.54 -22.03 25.10
C GLU A 33 9.61 -22.54 23.99
N LEU A 34 9.88 -22.15 22.75
CA LEU A 34 9.13 -22.57 21.57
C LEU A 34 9.95 -23.58 20.78
N GLU A 35 9.45 -24.80 20.61
CA GLU A 35 10.04 -25.79 19.73
C GLU A 35 9.10 -26.08 18.55
N ALA A 36 9.65 -26.10 17.33
CA ALA A 36 8.89 -26.44 16.13
C ALA A 36 9.21 -27.87 15.72
N GLN A 37 8.23 -28.78 15.78
CA GLN A 37 8.42 -30.18 15.43
C GLN A 37 7.31 -30.64 14.48
N GLN A 38 7.71 -31.19 13.32
CA GLN A 38 6.82 -31.78 12.30
C GLN A 38 5.60 -30.92 11.89
N GLY A 39 5.75 -29.58 11.84
CA GLY A 39 4.69 -28.67 11.40
C GLY A 39 3.77 -28.14 12.50
N SER A 40 3.98 -28.54 13.75
CA SER A 40 3.28 -28.01 14.93
C SER A 40 4.24 -27.26 15.86
N HIS A 41 3.75 -26.20 16.51
CA HIS A 41 4.55 -25.42 17.47
C HIS A 41 4.25 -25.86 18.89
N TRP A 42 5.26 -26.39 19.59
CA TRP A 42 5.15 -26.85 20.97
C TRP A 42 5.69 -25.78 21.92
N ILE A 43 4.92 -25.51 22.98
CA ILE A 43 5.37 -24.67 24.09
C ILE A 43 5.98 -25.61 25.13
N LEU A 44 7.28 -25.51 25.33
CA LEU A 44 8.02 -26.21 26.36
C LEU A 44 8.03 -25.36 27.63
N VAL A 45 7.76 -25.97 28.77
CA VAL A 45 7.76 -25.31 30.09
C VAL A 45 8.60 -26.14 31.05
N ASP A 46 9.24 -25.48 31.99
CA ASP A 46 9.90 -26.15 33.13
C ASP A 46 8.93 -27.11 33.83
N GLU A 47 9.38 -28.33 34.12
CA GLU A 47 8.59 -29.35 34.81
C GLU A 47 8.08 -28.85 36.17
N ALA A 48 8.83 -28.01 36.88
CA ALA A 48 8.41 -27.43 38.16
C ALA A 48 7.21 -26.47 38.03
N GLU A 49 7.00 -25.89 36.84
CA GLU A 49 5.97 -24.88 36.59
C GLU A 49 4.86 -25.39 35.66
N PHE A 50 4.89 -26.67 35.28
CA PHE A 50 4.01 -27.28 34.29
C PHE A 50 2.51 -27.09 34.61
N ASP A 51 2.11 -27.37 35.86
CA ASP A 51 0.71 -27.26 36.29
C ASP A 51 0.21 -25.81 36.27
N ARG A 52 1.10 -24.87 36.66
CA ARG A 52 0.80 -23.43 36.68
C ARG A 52 0.67 -22.89 35.25
N ALA A 53 1.57 -23.28 34.36
CA ALA A 53 1.52 -22.90 32.96
C ALA A 53 0.30 -23.50 32.25
N GLY A 54 -0.10 -24.73 32.59
CA GLY A 54 -1.32 -25.37 32.09
C GLY A 54 -2.58 -24.58 32.43
N ALA A 55 -2.71 -24.13 33.69
CA ALA A 55 -3.84 -23.30 34.12
C ALA A 55 -3.88 -21.95 33.39
N LEU A 56 -2.74 -21.28 33.26
CA LEU A 56 -2.60 -20.03 32.50
C LEU A 56 -2.94 -20.22 31.02
N PHE A 57 -2.54 -21.35 30.43
CA PHE A 57 -2.81 -21.66 29.04
C PHE A 57 -4.31 -21.92 28.82
N GLN A 58 -5.00 -22.59 29.74
CA GLN A 58 -6.45 -22.77 29.66
C GLN A 58 -7.19 -21.43 29.67
N GLU A 59 -6.79 -20.49 30.53
CA GLU A 59 -7.36 -19.14 30.54
C GLU A 59 -7.08 -18.40 29.23
N PHE A 60 -5.85 -18.49 28.72
CA PHE A 60 -5.44 -17.90 27.45
C PHE A 60 -6.20 -18.51 26.25
N ALA A 61 -6.44 -19.81 26.24
CA ALA A 61 -7.14 -20.51 25.16
C ALA A 61 -8.60 -20.08 25.03
N VAL A 62 -9.24 -19.67 26.13
CA VAL A 62 -10.62 -19.16 26.12
C VAL A 62 -10.70 -17.76 25.49
N GLN A 63 -9.70 -16.89 25.70
CA GLN A 63 -9.67 -15.53 25.12
C GLN A 63 -8.24 -15.08 24.71
N PRO A 64 -7.68 -15.63 23.61
CA PRO A 64 -6.28 -15.38 23.23
C PRO A 64 -6.02 -13.93 22.78
N TYR A 65 -7.06 -13.21 22.36
CA TYR A 65 -6.96 -11.81 21.90
C TYR A 65 -7.23 -10.77 23.01
N HIS A 66 -7.27 -11.19 24.28
CA HIS A 66 -7.50 -10.24 25.37
C HIS A 66 -6.35 -9.21 25.48
N PRO A 67 -6.63 -7.90 25.65
CA PRO A 67 -5.62 -6.83 25.66
C PRO A 67 -4.44 -7.05 26.62
N LYS A 68 -4.68 -7.70 27.76
CA LYS A 68 -3.66 -8.03 28.78
C LYS A 68 -2.46 -8.83 28.24
N TYR A 69 -2.70 -9.72 27.27
CA TYR A 69 -1.64 -10.57 26.70
C TYR A 69 -0.77 -9.79 25.71
N GLN A 70 -1.39 -8.88 24.95
CA GLN A 70 -0.67 -7.97 24.06
C GLN A 70 0.22 -7.02 24.88
N GLN A 71 -0.33 -6.41 25.95
CA GLN A 71 0.37 -5.49 26.83
C GLN A 71 1.60 -6.12 27.50
N ALA A 72 1.52 -7.39 27.92
CA ALA A 72 2.65 -8.12 28.50
C ALA A 72 3.80 -8.32 27.50
N ALA A 73 3.49 -8.53 26.22
CA ALA A 73 4.51 -8.64 25.18
C ALA A 73 5.26 -7.32 24.95
N TRP A 74 4.59 -6.17 25.13
CA TRP A 74 5.25 -4.85 25.07
C TRP A 74 6.18 -4.60 26.25
N GLN A 75 5.82 -5.04 27.46
CA GLN A 75 6.61 -4.79 28.68
C GLN A 75 7.88 -5.65 28.79
N GLN A 76 7.92 -6.81 28.13
CA GLN A 76 9.09 -7.71 28.13
C GLN A 76 10.01 -7.57 26.92
N SER A 77 9.83 -6.52 26.11
CA SER A 77 10.70 -6.21 24.97
C SER A 77 12.05 -5.62 25.41
N ASP A 78 12.71 -6.22 26.41
CA ASP A 78 13.95 -5.74 27.05
C ASP A 78 15.23 -6.29 26.37
N THR A 79 15.16 -6.52 25.06
CA THR A 79 16.34 -6.81 24.23
C THR A 79 16.31 -5.86 23.05
N ASP A 80 17.17 -4.83 23.11
CA ASP A 80 17.60 -3.95 22.01
C ASP A 80 16.63 -3.91 20.83
N VAL A 81 15.47 -3.29 21.02
CA VAL A 81 14.66 -2.84 19.89
C VAL A 81 15.38 -1.62 19.34
N ALA A 82 16.43 -1.88 18.54
CA ALA A 82 16.82 -0.94 17.50
C ALA A 82 15.52 -0.50 16.83
N LEU A 83 15.21 0.81 16.90
CA LEU A 83 14.09 1.41 16.19
C LEU A 83 14.02 0.73 14.82
N PRO A 84 12.92 0.05 14.46
CA PRO A 84 12.92 -0.79 13.30
C PRO A 84 12.96 0.10 12.05
N ASN A 85 14.18 0.45 11.63
CA ASN A 85 14.48 0.84 10.25
C ASN A 85 13.97 -0.25 9.27
N SER A 86 13.76 -1.47 9.78
CA SER A 86 13.11 -2.60 9.11
C SER A 86 11.58 -2.53 9.03
N ALA A 87 10.88 -1.71 9.82
CA ALA A 87 9.43 -1.56 9.69
C ALA A 87 9.09 -0.70 8.47
N PHE A 88 9.76 0.45 8.34
CA PHE A 88 9.65 1.28 7.13
C PHE A 88 10.27 0.56 5.92
N GLY A 89 11.40 -0.12 6.09
CA GLY A 89 12.02 -0.94 5.04
C GLY A 89 11.19 -2.15 4.64
N GLY A 90 10.47 -2.78 5.57
CA GLY A 90 9.60 -3.92 5.32
C GLY A 90 8.29 -3.52 4.63
N VAL A 91 7.68 -2.42 5.07
CA VAL A 91 6.52 -1.81 4.40
C VAL A 91 6.90 -1.32 3.01
N ALA A 92 8.05 -0.65 2.86
CA ALA A 92 8.57 -0.25 1.56
C ALA A 92 8.85 -1.47 0.67
N LYS A 93 9.49 -2.52 1.18
CA LYS A 93 9.77 -3.73 0.41
C LYS A 93 8.50 -4.47 0.00
N GLN A 94 7.48 -4.54 0.86
CA GLN A 94 6.16 -5.06 0.52
C GLN A 94 5.48 -4.21 -0.56
N PHE A 95 5.50 -2.88 -0.39
CA PHE A 95 4.96 -1.88 -1.31
C PHE A 95 5.61 -1.96 -2.69
N LEU A 96 6.93 -2.11 -2.74
CA LEU A 96 7.72 -2.27 -3.97
C LEU A 96 7.56 -3.67 -4.59
N SER A 97 7.41 -4.73 -3.79
CA SER A 97 7.26 -6.11 -4.28
C SER A 97 5.93 -6.37 -4.99
N GLN A 98 4.90 -5.59 -4.67
CA GLN A 98 3.59 -5.66 -5.32
C GLN A 98 3.42 -4.67 -6.47
N ALA A 99 4.38 -3.75 -6.65
CA ALA A 99 4.23 -2.64 -7.57
C ALA A 99 4.93 -2.88 -8.90
N GLY A 100 4.22 -2.60 -9.98
CA GLY A 100 4.79 -2.64 -11.31
C GLY A 100 5.84 -1.54 -11.50
N ALA A 101 6.92 -1.84 -12.22
CA ALA A 101 8.05 -0.93 -12.36
C ALA A 101 7.64 0.39 -13.02
N PHE A 102 6.80 0.36 -14.06
CA PHE A 102 6.31 1.57 -14.71
C PHE A 102 5.39 2.37 -13.77
N THR A 103 4.52 1.68 -13.04
CA THR A 103 3.63 2.30 -12.07
C THR A 103 4.40 3.08 -11.01
N LEU A 104 5.49 2.50 -10.47
CA LEU A 104 6.36 3.17 -9.51
C LEU A 104 7.11 4.37 -10.10
N VAL A 105 7.56 4.30 -11.35
CA VAL A 105 8.21 5.43 -12.01
C VAL A 105 7.26 6.63 -12.09
N ILE A 106 6.04 6.43 -12.55
CA ILE A 106 5.03 7.51 -12.62
C ILE A 106 4.68 8.03 -11.23
N PHE A 107 4.50 7.14 -10.24
CA PHE A 107 4.27 7.52 -8.85
C PHE A 107 5.38 8.43 -8.32
N GLY A 108 6.64 8.02 -8.50
CA GLY A 108 7.80 8.77 -8.05
C GLY A 108 7.94 10.13 -8.74
N LEU A 109 7.69 10.19 -10.06
CA LEU A 109 7.73 11.46 -10.80
C LEU A 109 6.66 12.44 -10.31
N CYS A 110 5.42 11.99 -10.07
CA CYS A 110 4.37 12.85 -9.52
C CYS A 110 4.77 13.43 -8.16
N TRP A 111 5.28 12.60 -7.25
CA TRP A 111 5.71 13.05 -5.92
C TRP A 111 6.94 13.96 -5.97
N LEU A 112 7.89 13.69 -6.86
CA LEU A 112 9.06 14.54 -7.08
C LEU A 112 8.64 15.93 -7.56
N VAL A 113 7.76 16.01 -8.56
CA VAL A 113 7.24 17.28 -9.09
C VAL A 113 6.48 18.04 -8.00
N TYR A 114 5.60 17.36 -7.24
CA TYR A 114 4.85 17.99 -6.16
C TYR A 114 5.75 18.52 -5.04
N ILE A 115 6.70 17.71 -4.54
CA ILE A 115 7.64 18.15 -3.50
C ILE A 115 8.51 19.30 -4.01
N GLY A 116 9.03 19.21 -5.24
CA GLY A 116 9.79 20.29 -5.86
C GLY A 116 8.99 21.60 -5.93
N ALA A 117 7.71 21.53 -6.27
CA ALA A 117 6.83 22.70 -6.29
C ALA A 117 6.71 23.34 -4.89
N GLN A 118 6.58 22.52 -3.83
CA GLN A 118 6.49 23.01 -2.45
C GLN A 118 7.79 23.59 -1.89
N LEU A 119 8.94 23.21 -2.47
CA LEU A 119 10.26 23.76 -2.11
C LEU A 119 10.58 25.09 -2.80
N GLY A 120 9.64 25.64 -3.58
CA GLY A 120 9.78 26.94 -4.26
C GLY A 120 9.99 26.86 -5.77
N PHE A 121 10.13 25.66 -6.33
CA PHE A 121 10.28 25.45 -7.79
C PHE A 121 8.94 25.38 -8.54
N GLY A 122 7.84 25.83 -7.92
CA GLY A 122 6.48 25.67 -8.46
C GLY A 122 6.32 26.24 -9.86
N ARG A 123 6.82 27.46 -10.12
CA ARG A 123 6.72 28.09 -11.45
C ARG A 123 7.59 27.39 -12.49
N ASP A 124 8.82 27.03 -12.11
CA ASP A 124 9.81 26.40 -13.00
C ASP A 124 9.40 24.97 -13.39
N LEU A 125 8.65 24.28 -12.54
CA LEU A 125 8.06 22.98 -12.84
C LEU A 125 6.72 23.11 -13.57
N TYR A 126 5.88 24.07 -13.17
CA TYR A 126 4.57 24.28 -13.79
C TYR A 126 4.68 24.68 -15.26
N TYR A 127 5.53 25.65 -15.60
CA TYR A 127 5.61 26.17 -16.97
C TYR A 127 5.91 25.09 -18.02
N PRO A 128 6.98 24.26 -17.90
CA PRO A 128 7.29 23.24 -18.90
C PRO A 128 6.34 22.04 -18.90
N LEU A 129 5.63 21.78 -17.79
CA LEU A 129 4.69 20.66 -17.66
C LEU A 129 3.24 21.04 -17.98
N SER A 130 2.89 22.33 -17.95
CA SER A 130 1.54 22.80 -18.28
C SER A 130 1.21 22.55 -19.75
N PHE A 131 -0.09 22.41 -20.03
CA PHE A 131 -0.56 22.22 -21.39
C PHE A 131 -0.31 23.48 -22.25
N PHE A 132 -0.37 23.33 -23.57
CA PHE A 132 -0.19 24.43 -24.51
C PHE A 132 -1.18 25.57 -24.24
N GLN A 133 -0.69 26.81 -24.10
CA GLN A 133 -1.56 27.98 -23.99
C GLN A 133 -2.41 28.13 -25.27
N ASN A 134 -1.74 28.03 -26.42
CA ASN A 134 -2.37 27.95 -27.74
C ASN A 134 -1.85 26.69 -28.44
N LEU A 135 -2.73 25.72 -28.66
CA LEU A 135 -2.36 24.48 -29.36
C LEU A 135 -2.15 24.77 -30.86
N SER A 136 -0.93 24.56 -31.35
CA SER A 136 -0.58 24.64 -32.77
C SER A 136 0.32 23.46 -33.16
N LEU A 137 0.42 23.16 -34.45
CA LEU A 137 1.30 22.09 -34.95
C LEU A 137 2.76 22.39 -34.61
N ASP A 138 3.20 23.64 -34.78
CA ASP A 138 4.57 24.05 -34.45
C ASP A 138 4.89 23.83 -32.97
N ALA A 139 3.96 24.21 -32.07
CA ALA A 139 4.11 24.02 -30.63
C ALA A 139 4.17 22.52 -30.27
N LEU A 140 3.34 21.70 -30.93
CA LEU A 140 3.32 20.27 -30.73
C LEU A 140 4.66 19.61 -31.14
N PHE A 141 5.26 20.03 -32.25
CA PHE A 141 6.57 19.52 -32.68
C PHE A 141 7.71 20.03 -31.81
N SER A 142 7.62 21.24 -31.24
CA SER A 142 8.67 21.80 -30.38
C SER A 142 8.64 21.24 -28.95
N GLU A 143 7.46 21.02 -28.37
CA GLU A 143 7.30 20.62 -26.96
C GLU A 143 6.28 19.48 -26.79
N PRO A 144 6.46 18.32 -27.46
CA PRO A 144 5.45 17.24 -27.48
C PRO A 144 5.14 16.65 -26.10
N TRP A 145 6.07 16.74 -25.14
CA TRP A 145 5.86 16.27 -23.77
C TRP A 145 4.74 17.01 -23.05
N ARG A 146 4.37 18.24 -23.46
CA ARG A 146 3.25 18.99 -22.87
C ARG A 146 1.90 18.32 -23.05
N LEU A 147 1.76 17.36 -23.98
CA LEU A 147 0.55 16.54 -24.09
C LEU A 147 0.32 15.66 -22.85
N ILE A 148 1.39 15.20 -22.21
CA ILE A 148 1.35 14.32 -21.03
C ILE A 148 1.76 15.04 -19.75
N GLY A 149 2.51 16.14 -19.86
CA GLY A 149 3.04 16.94 -18.76
C GLY A 149 2.04 17.25 -17.63
N PRO A 150 0.79 17.66 -17.94
CA PRO A 150 -0.19 17.98 -16.91
C PRO A 150 -0.52 16.80 -15.98
N ALA A 151 -0.32 15.55 -16.42
CA ALA A 151 -0.58 14.37 -15.59
C ALA A 151 0.32 14.30 -14.33
N PHE A 152 1.45 15.02 -14.34
CA PHE A 152 2.39 15.05 -13.22
C PHE A 152 2.15 16.22 -12.25
N LEU A 153 1.37 17.24 -12.66
CA LEU A 153 1.11 18.43 -11.86
C LEU A 153 0.00 18.17 -10.84
N HIS A 154 0.24 18.51 -9.57
CA HIS A 154 -0.76 18.39 -8.51
C HIS A 154 -0.72 19.62 -7.60
N PHE A 155 -1.89 20.09 -7.18
CA PHE A 155 -2.03 21.40 -6.49
C PHE A 155 -2.35 21.28 -5.00
N SER A 156 -2.61 20.08 -4.48
CA SER A 156 -2.84 19.84 -3.05
C SER A 156 -2.40 18.45 -2.64
N LEU A 157 -2.13 18.26 -1.34
CA LEU A 157 -1.70 16.98 -0.78
C LEU A 157 -2.77 15.90 -0.95
N LEU A 158 -4.04 16.26 -0.70
CA LEU A 158 -5.16 15.34 -0.87
C LEU A 158 -5.30 14.89 -2.34
N HIS A 159 -5.12 15.84 -3.27
CA HIS A 159 -5.22 15.57 -4.70
C HIS A 159 -4.15 14.58 -5.17
N ILE A 160 -2.87 14.79 -4.82
CA ILE A 160 -1.80 13.85 -5.19
C ILE A 160 -1.93 12.51 -4.47
N ALA A 161 -2.22 12.52 -3.17
CA ALA A 161 -2.32 11.28 -2.39
C ALA A 161 -3.42 10.37 -2.94
N PHE A 162 -4.59 10.93 -3.25
CA PHE A 162 -5.70 10.16 -3.81
C PHE A 162 -5.36 9.58 -5.18
N ASN A 163 -4.88 10.41 -6.10
CA ASN A 163 -4.56 9.96 -7.46
C ASN A 163 -3.45 8.90 -7.47
N THR A 164 -2.36 9.16 -6.75
CA THR A 164 -1.22 8.26 -6.74
C THR A 164 -1.51 6.97 -5.98
N MET A 165 -2.41 6.98 -4.99
CA MET A 165 -2.91 5.76 -4.34
C MET A 165 -3.69 4.87 -5.32
N TRP A 166 -4.65 5.42 -6.07
CA TRP A 166 -5.41 4.65 -7.05
C TRP A 166 -4.56 4.18 -8.23
N TRP A 167 -3.68 5.05 -8.73
CA TRP A 167 -2.70 4.68 -9.74
C TRP A 167 -1.80 3.54 -9.26
N TRP A 168 -1.28 3.63 -8.04
CA TRP A 168 -0.42 2.58 -7.49
C TRP A 168 -1.18 1.26 -7.33
N GLN A 169 -2.37 1.28 -6.71
CA GLN A 169 -3.13 0.07 -6.44
C GLN A 169 -3.63 -0.62 -7.72
N LEU A 170 -4.29 0.12 -8.61
CA LEU A 170 -4.89 -0.45 -9.82
C LEU A 170 -3.87 -0.58 -10.95
N GLY A 171 -3.00 0.41 -11.12
CA GLY A 171 -1.95 0.39 -12.13
C GLY A 171 -0.98 -0.78 -11.91
N SER A 172 -0.56 -1.04 -10.66
CA SER A 172 0.30 -2.18 -10.36
C SER A 172 -0.39 -3.51 -10.62
N ALA A 173 -1.67 -3.64 -10.25
CA ALA A 173 -2.45 -4.85 -10.54
C ALA A 173 -2.59 -5.08 -12.05
N ILE A 174 -2.86 -4.02 -12.83
CA ILE A 174 -2.93 -4.09 -14.29
C ILE A 174 -1.57 -4.45 -14.89
N GLU A 175 -0.48 -3.83 -14.42
CA GLU A 175 0.88 -4.10 -14.89
C GLU A 175 1.31 -5.54 -14.61
N ALA A 176 0.95 -6.09 -13.44
CA ALA A 176 1.24 -7.46 -13.07
C ALA A 176 0.44 -8.48 -13.90
N ILE A 177 -0.85 -8.22 -14.14
CA ILE A 177 -1.77 -9.16 -14.80
C ILE A 177 -1.71 -9.08 -16.33
N PHE A 178 -1.56 -7.88 -16.88
CA PHE A 178 -1.61 -7.59 -18.32
C PHE A 178 -0.26 -7.15 -18.90
N GLY A 179 0.76 -6.99 -18.06
CA GLY A 179 2.11 -6.63 -18.47
C GLY A 179 2.35 -5.13 -18.64
N ARG A 180 3.64 -4.77 -18.65
CA ARG A 180 4.12 -3.38 -18.74
C ARG A 180 3.57 -2.59 -19.94
N TRP A 181 3.43 -3.23 -21.10
CA TRP A 181 2.99 -2.52 -22.30
C TRP A 181 1.52 -2.10 -22.21
N THR A 182 0.69 -2.85 -21.49
CA THR A 182 -0.71 -2.50 -21.28
C THR A 182 -0.80 -1.23 -20.45
N ILE A 183 -0.09 -1.16 -19.33
CA ILE A 183 -0.13 0.03 -18.45
C ILE A 183 0.53 1.25 -19.10
N ILE A 184 1.60 1.07 -19.88
CA ILE A 184 2.25 2.16 -20.64
C ILE A 184 1.27 2.75 -21.66
N ASN A 185 0.62 1.92 -22.48
CA ASN A 185 -0.34 2.40 -23.47
C ASN A 185 -1.55 3.03 -22.78
N LEU A 186 -2.04 2.43 -21.69
CA LEU A 186 -3.16 2.98 -20.94
C LEU A 186 -2.83 4.36 -20.38
N PHE A 187 -1.64 4.55 -19.80
CA PHE A 187 -1.15 5.85 -19.35
C PHE A 187 -1.05 6.87 -20.50
N LEU A 188 -0.33 6.53 -21.58
CA LEU A 188 -0.11 7.45 -22.70
C LEU A 188 -1.41 7.89 -23.37
N VAL A 189 -2.27 6.93 -23.71
CA VAL A 189 -3.53 7.22 -24.40
C VAL A 189 -4.43 8.04 -23.48
N SER A 190 -4.66 7.59 -22.24
CA SER A 190 -5.55 8.30 -21.34
C SER A 190 -5.05 9.69 -20.98
N ALA A 191 -3.75 9.89 -20.72
CA ALA A 191 -3.19 11.20 -20.43
C ALA A 191 -3.38 12.17 -21.60
N ILE A 192 -3.06 11.75 -22.84
CA ILE A 192 -3.23 12.60 -24.02
C ILE A 192 -4.71 12.97 -24.23
N PHE A 193 -5.60 11.97 -24.23
CA PHE A 193 -7.02 12.20 -24.48
C PHE A 193 -7.69 13.00 -23.37
N SER A 194 -7.37 12.75 -22.10
CA SER A 194 -7.95 13.51 -20.98
C SER A 194 -7.44 14.95 -20.97
N ASN A 195 -6.15 15.17 -21.20
CA ASN A 195 -5.57 16.52 -21.20
C ASN A 195 -6.10 17.34 -22.39
N LEU A 196 -6.19 16.73 -23.57
CA LEU A 196 -6.79 17.39 -24.73
C LEU A 196 -8.27 17.72 -24.49
N SER A 197 -9.04 16.80 -23.90
CA SER A 197 -10.45 17.04 -23.60
C SER A 197 -10.62 18.16 -22.57
N GLN A 198 -9.81 18.17 -21.51
CA GLN A 198 -9.82 19.23 -20.51
C GLN A 198 -9.45 20.59 -21.12
N TYR A 199 -8.45 20.62 -22.00
CA TYR A 199 -8.06 21.83 -22.73
C TYR A 199 -9.21 22.42 -23.56
N LEU A 200 -9.94 21.57 -24.28
CA LEU A 200 -11.05 22.00 -25.14
C LEU A 200 -12.25 22.53 -24.34
N VAL A 201 -12.46 22.05 -23.12
CA VAL A 201 -13.63 22.41 -22.29
C VAL A 201 -13.33 23.56 -21.34
N SER A 202 -12.16 23.56 -20.71
CA SER A 202 -11.82 24.43 -19.57
C SER A 202 -10.55 25.27 -19.78
N GLY A 203 -9.86 25.12 -20.91
CA GLY A 203 -8.61 25.82 -21.21
C GLY A 203 -7.37 25.12 -20.63
N PRO A 204 -6.17 25.76 -20.71
CA PRO A 204 -4.88 25.10 -20.47
C PRO A 204 -4.44 24.97 -19.01
N ASN A 205 -5.15 25.63 -18.08
CA ASN A 205 -4.74 25.71 -16.67
C ASN A 205 -5.34 24.56 -15.86
N PHE A 206 -4.75 23.37 -16.00
CA PHE A 206 -5.13 22.18 -15.26
C PHE A 206 -3.91 21.30 -14.99
N GLY A 207 -4.10 20.30 -14.15
CA GLY A 207 -3.08 19.32 -13.81
C GLY A 207 -3.69 18.22 -12.96
N GLY A 208 -3.13 17.02 -13.06
CA GLY A 208 -3.47 15.89 -12.22
C GLY A 208 -3.46 14.59 -13.01
N LEU A 209 -3.20 13.49 -12.31
CA LEU A 209 -3.24 12.14 -12.86
C LEU A 209 -4.68 11.60 -13.00
N SER A 210 -5.71 12.39 -12.66
CA SER A 210 -7.10 11.93 -12.52
C SER A 210 -7.67 11.31 -13.80
N GLY A 211 -7.45 11.92 -14.96
CA GLY A 211 -7.87 11.34 -16.25
C GLY A 211 -7.32 9.93 -16.48
N VAL A 212 -6.05 9.71 -16.11
CA VAL A 212 -5.41 8.39 -16.15
C VAL A 212 -6.00 7.46 -15.09
N VAL A 213 -6.25 7.96 -13.87
CA VAL A 213 -6.88 7.20 -12.78
C VAL A 213 -8.25 6.67 -13.21
N TYR A 214 -9.10 7.49 -13.82
CA TYR A 214 -10.40 7.02 -14.31
C TYR A 214 -10.29 6.02 -15.46
N ALA A 215 -9.25 6.12 -16.29
CA ALA A 215 -8.98 5.10 -17.31
C ALA A 215 -8.56 3.76 -16.69
N VAL A 216 -7.69 3.74 -15.68
CA VAL A 216 -7.32 2.49 -14.99
C VAL A 216 -8.47 1.90 -14.18
N VAL A 217 -9.31 2.74 -13.56
CA VAL A 217 -10.55 2.31 -12.88
C VAL A 217 -11.51 1.67 -13.88
N GLY A 218 -11.76 2.33 -15.01
CA GLY A 218 -12.62 1.82 -16.07
C GLY A 218 -12.07 0.51 -16.65
N PHE A 219 -10.77 0.45 -16.94
CA PHE A 219 -10.10 -0.77 -17.41
C PHE A 219 -10.24 -1.92 -16.41
N ALA A 220 -9.95 -1.68 -15.14
CA ALA A 220 -10.03 -2.70 -14.11
C ALA A 220 -11.47 -3.19 -13.88
N TRP A 221 -12.46 -2.27 -13.89
CA TRP A 221 -13.86 -2.64 -13.76
C TRP A 221 -14.36 -3.45 -14.97
N TRP A 222 -14.05 -3.01 -16.18
CA TRP A 222 -14.47 -3.68 -17.41
C TRP A 222 -13.78 -5.03 -17.59
N SER A 223 -12.48 -5.12 -17.28
CA SER A 223 -11.72 -6.36 -17.33
C SER A 223 -12.21 -7.39 -16.30
N GLY A 224 -12.64 -6.96 -15.11
CA GLY A 224 -13.24 -7.86 -14.12
C GLY A 224 -14.57 -8.45 -14.56
N TRP A 225 -15.31 -7.75 -15.41
CA TRP A 225 -16.54 -8.27 -16.01
C TRP A 225 -16.27 -9.21 -17.19
N LEU A 226 -15.34 -8.85 -18.09
CA LEU A 226 -15.02 -9.64 -19.28
C LEU A 226 -14.13 -10.86 -19.01
N MET A 227 -13.21 -10.76 -18.05
CA MET A 227 -12.18 -11.75 -17.77
C MET A 227 -12.11 -12.05 -16.25
N PRO A 228 -13.20 -12.54 -15.63
CA PRO A 228 -13.26 -12.76 -14.17
C PRO A 228 -12.15 -13.71 -13.67
N ASN A 229 -11.70 -14.64 -14.52
CA ASN A 229 -10.63 -15.60 -14.19
C ASN A 229 -9.26 -14.94 -13.95
N LYS A 230 -9.05 -13.68 -14.35
CA LYS A 230 -7.80 -12.95 -14.13
C LYS A 230 -7.69 -12.31 -12.74
N GLY A 231 -8.77 -12.32 -11.94
CA GLY A 231 -8.74 -11.85 -10.55
C GLY A 231 -8.66 -10.32 -10.37
N LEU A 232 -8.72 -9.53 -11.45
CA LEU A 232 -8.84 -8.07 -11.36
C LEU A 232 -10.32 -7.68 -11.25
N SER A 233 -10.78 -7.30 -10.06
CA SER A 233 -12.17 -6.85 -9.87
C SER A 233 -12.24 -5.65 -8.95
N LEU A 234 -13.08 -4.66 -9.30
CA LEU A 234 -13.46 -3.57 -8.40
C LEU A 234 -14.84 -3.85 -7.81
N SER A 235 -15.00 -3.56 -6.52
CA SER A 235 -16.32 -3.60 -5.88
C SER A 235 -17.18 -2.45 -6.40
N LYS A 236 -18.49 -2.71 -6.59
CA LYS A 236 -19.45 -1.69 -7.03
C LYS A 236 -19.46 -0.43 -6.14
N PRO A 237 -19.36 -0.53 -4.80
CA PRO A 237 -19.27 0.66 -3.94
C PRO A 237 -18.05 1.53 -4.21
N ILE A 238 -16.89 0.93 -4.50
CA ILE A 238 -15.69 1.69 -4.85
C ILE A 238 -15.90 2.47 -6.14
N VAL A 239 -16.50 1.85 -7.16
CA VAL A 239 -16.83 2.53 -8.42
C VAL A 239 -17.79 3.68 -8.16
N GLY A 240 -18.84 3.48 -7.36
CA GLY A 240 -19.76 4.55 -6.98
C GLY A 240 -19.07 5.70 -6.26
N PHE A 241 -18.21 5.40 -5.29
CA PHE A 241 -17.41 6.40 -4.58
C PHE A 241 -16.50 7.20 -5.54
N LEU A 242 -15.82 6.52 -6.47
CA LEU A 242 -14.96 7.17 -7.47
C LEU A 242 -15.76 8.06 -8.41
N LEU A 243 -16.95 7.66 -8.85
CA LEU A 243 -17.81 8.51 -9.67
C LEU A 243 -18.28 9.76 -8.92
N VAL A 244 -18.62 9.63 -7.64
CA VAL A 244 -18.93 10.79 -6.79
C VAL A 244 -17.71 11.69 -6.64
N TRP A 245 -16.53 11.11 -6.41
CA TRP A 245 -15.27 11.85 -6.31
C TRP A 245 -14.94 12.60 -7.60
N LEU A 246 -15.22 12.02 -8.78
CA LEU A 246 -15.06 12.67 -10.08
C LEU A 246 -15.90 13.94 -10.17
N LEU A 247 -17.17 13.82 -9.78
CA LEU A 247 -18.09 14.94 -9.81
C LEU A 247 -17.60 16.03 -8.85
N LEU A 248 -17.31 15.69 -7.59
CA LEU A 248 -16.79 16.64 -6.61
C LEU A 248 -15.53 17.36 -7.10
N GLY A 249 -14.58 16.62 -7.68
CA GLY A 249 -13.36 17.20 -8.24
C GLY A 249 -13.58 18.08 -9.48
N TYR A 250 -14.71 17.95 -10.17
CA TYR A 250 -15.07 18.82 -11.30
C TYR A 250 -15.81 20.09 -10.86
N VAL A 251 -16.57 20.05 -9.76
CA VAL A 251 -17.40 21.21 -9.34
C VAL A 251 -16.66 22.23 -8.47
N ASP A 252 -15.36 22.07 -8.21
CA ASP A 252 -14.56 22.97 -7.35
C ASP A 252 -15.26 23.32 -6.01
N VAL A 253 -15.87 22.31 -5.35
CA VAL A 253 -16.48 22.43 -4.00
C VAL A 253 -15.48 22.05 -2.91
#